data_AF-A0A8B5WC31-F1
#
_entry.id   AF-A0A8B5WC31-F1
#
_cell.length_a   1.000
_cell.length_b   1.000
_cell.length_c   1.000
_cell.angle_alpha   90.00
_cell.angle_beta   90.00
_cell.angle_gamma   90.00
#
_symmetry.space_group_name_H-M   'P 1'
#
loop_
_entity.id
_entity.type
_entity.pdbx_description
1 polymer ?
#
loop_
_entity_poly.entity_id
_entity_poly.type
_entity_poly.pdbx_seq_one_letter_code
_entity_poly.pdbx_strand_id
1 'polypeptide(L)'
;MDMTVSDGFWWFFYFLPIIILLFSKKINRQFKLVSLTVRAVDILIPYLIIVNYISVQLLFDVNSIPYIIILLSISGMLIATYQTFRKNSLILYVFFRLWWRVVFLVLITLHFLIGIWVALSYVL
;
A
#
# COMPACT_ATOMS: atom_id res chain seq x y z
N MET A 1 -23.58 17.76 12.75
CA MET A 1 -22.31 17.03 12.57
C MET A 1 -21.63 17.71 11.40
N ASP A 2 -20.67 18.57 11.70
CA ASP A 2 -20.23 19.61 10.77
C ASP A 2 -19.48 19.00 9.58
N MET A 3 -20.05 19.19 8.39
CA MET A 3 -19.56 18.64 7.11
C MET A 3 -18.11 19.05 6.79
N THR A 4 -17.56 20.07 7.44
CA THR A 4 -16.19 20.56 7.19
C THR A 4 -15.10 19.75 7.89
N VAL A 5 -15.41 19.10 9.01
CA VAL A 5 -14.40 18.35 9.81
C VAL A 5 -14.18 16.95 9.25
N SER A 6 -15.23 16.30 8.71
CA SER A 6 -15.09 14.99 8.06
C SER A 6 -14.18 15.07 6.83
N ASP A 7 -14.36 16.10 6.01
CA ASP A 7 -13.68 16.20 4.72
C ASP A 7 -12.19 16.44 4.91
N GLY A 8 -11.82 17.33 5.84
CA GLY A 8 -10.43 17.57 6.21
C GLY A 8 -9.73 16.32 6.77
N PHE A 9 -10.45 15.51 7.55
CA PHE A 9 -9.95 14.24 8.06
C PHE A 9 -9.65 13.25 6.92
N TRP A 10 -10.57 13.11 5.96
CA TRP A 10 -10.37 12.26 4.78
C TRP A 10 -9.15 12.66 3.95
N TRP A 11 -9.01 13.95 3.65
CA TRP A 11 -7.85 14.45 2.89
C TRP A 11 -6.55 14.24 3.65
N PHE A 12 -6.54 14.42 4.97
CA PHE A 12 -5.35 14.18 5.79
C PHE A 12 -4.86 12.72 5.69
N PHE A 13 -5.74 11.74 5.88
CA PHE A 13 -5.39 10.32 5.77
C PHE A 13 -5.00 9.91 4.34
N TYR A 14 -5.57 10.59 3.33
CA TYR A 14 -5.22 10.39 1.94
C TYR A 14 -3.80 10.84 1.59
N PHE A 15 -3.37 12.03 2.07
CA PHE A 15 -2.04 12.57 1.81
C PHE A 15 -0.95 11.98 2.72
N LEU A 16 -1.30 11.42 3.87
CA LEU A 16 -0.39 10.81 4.83
C LEU A 16 0.62 9.82 4.22
N PRO A 17 0.24 8.82 3.39
CA PRO A 17 1.21 7.92 2.76
C PRO A 17 2.17 8.66 1.82
N ILE A 18 1.74 9.74 1.17
CA ILE A 18 2.58 10.58 0.29
C ILE A 18 3.58 11.38 1.12
N ILE A 19 3.15 11.95 2.24
CA ILE A 19 4.00 12.68 3.18
C ILE A 19 5.09 11.75 3.73
N ILE A 20 4.73 10.55 4.17
CA ILE A 20 5.70 9.56 4.66
C ILE A 20 6.69 9.17 3.54
N LEU A 21 6.22 9.05 2.29
CA LEU A 21 7.08 8.75 1.16
C LEU A 21 8.09 9.86 0.86
N LEU A 22 7.67 11.13 0.96
CA LEU A 22 8.53 12.31 0.81
C LEU A 22 9.59 12.40 1.92
N PHE A 23 9.21 12.05 3.15
CA PHE A 23 10.14 11.99 4.29
C PHE A 23 10.90 10.67 4.41
N SER A 24 10.74 9.75 3.46
CA SER A 24 11.39 8.43 3.48
C SER A 24 12.90 8.52 3.64
N LYS A 25 13.57 9.54 3.09
CA LYS A 25 15.01 9.76 3.30
C LYS A 25 15.37 10.01 4.76
N LYS A 26 14.59 10.81 5.50
CA LYS A 26 14.80 11.08 6.93
C LYS A 26 14.46 9.86 7.78
N ILE A 27 13.38 9.17 7.44
CA ILE A 27 12.93 7.95 8.14
C ILE A 27 13.96 6.82 7.95
N ASN A 28 14.39 6.57 6.71
CA ASN A 28 15.42 5.57 6.42
C ASN A 28 16.76 5.90 7.10
N ARG A 29 17.08 7.18 7.33
CA ARG A 29 18.28 7.60 8.07
C ARG A 29 18.22 7.20 9.55
N GLN A 30 17.04 7.28 10.16
CA GLN A 30 16.82 6.87 11.56
C GLN A 30 16.87 5.34 11.70
N PHE A 31 16.27 4.59 10.77
CA PHE A 31 16.32 3.12 10.80
C PHE A 31 17.71 2.55 10.46
N LYS A 32 18.57 3.31 9.75
CA LYS A 32 19.96 2.92 9.50
C LYS A 32 20.78 2.79 10.80
N LEU A 33 20.40 3.50 11.87
CA LEU A 33 21.04 3.39 13.19
C LEU A 33 20.71 2.07 13.90
N VAL A 34 19.67 1.36 13.47
CA VAL A 34 19.16 0.12 14.11
C VAL A 34 19.51 -1.13 13.29
N SER A 35 20.37 -1.03 12.27
CA SER A 35 20.81 -2.13 11.37
C SER A 35 19.71 -2.89 10.60
N LEU A 36 18.45 -2.52 10.80
CA LEU A 36 17.30 -3.05 10.08
C LEU A 36 17.22 -2.40 8.69
N THR A 37 17.28 -3.22 7.64
CA THR A 37 17.06 -2.79 6.24
C THR A 37 15.58 -2.53 5.92
N VAL A 38 14.80 -2.16 6.94
CA VAL A 38 13.38 -1.83 6.82
C VAL A 38 13.30 -0.43 6.23
N ARG A 39 12.79 -0.33 4.99
CA ARG A 39 12.54 0.96 4.35
C ARG A 39 11.19 1.48 4.85
N ALA A 40 10.99 2.80 4.85
CA ALA A 40 9.70 3.42 5.18
C ALA A 40 8.49 2.76 4.48
N VAL A 41 8.73 2.25 3.26
CA VAL A 41 7.79 1.46 2.46
C VAL A 41 7.24 0.22 3.20
N ASP A 42 8.07 -0.47 3.97
CA ASP A 42 7.71 -1.73 4.62
C ASP A 42 6.77 -1.48 5.82
N ILE A 43 6.86 -0.29 6.43
CA ILE A 43 5.93 0.22 7.46
C ILE A 43 4.65 0.76 6.80
N LEU A 44 4.74 1.30 5.59
CA LEU A 44 3.60 1.84 4.86
C LEU A 44 2.60 0.77 4.42
N ILE A 45 3.05 -0.46 4.18
CA ILE A 45 2.19 -1.56 3.71
C ILE A 45 1.03 -1.86 4.68
N PRO A 46 1.27 -2.18 5.97
CA PRO A 46 0.16 -2.43 6.89
C PRO A 46 -0.75 -1.20 7.05
N TYR A 47 -0.19 0.01 7.06
CA TYR A 47 -0.98 1.24 7.05
C TYR A 47 -1.89 1.34 5.82
N LEU A 48 -1.34 1.11 4.63
CA LEU A 48 -2.08 1.17 3.37
C LEU A 48 -3.17 0.10 3.31
N ILE A 49 -2.94 -1.11 3.81
CA ILE A 49 -3.97 -2.15 3.87
C ILE A 49 -5.17 -1.67 4.70
N ILE A 50 -4.92 -1.12 5.88
CA ILE A 50 -5.98 -0.64 6.79
C ILE A 50 -6.72 0.54 6.16
N VAL A 51 -6.01 1.53 5.61
CA VAL A 51 -6.65 2.70 5.01
C VAL A 51 -7.46 2.35 3.78
N ASN A 52 -6.94 1.50 2.88
CA ASN A 52 -7.70 1.02 1.73
C ASN A 52 -8.93 0.23 2.18
N TYR A 53 -8.81 -0.62 3.21
CA TYR A 53 -9.95 -1.37 3.76
C TYR A 53 -11.06 -0.44 4.23
N ILE A 54 -10.72 0.51 5.11
CA ILE A 54 -11.66 1.48 5.66
C ILE A 54 -12.29 2.32 4.55
N SER A 55 -11.49 2.75 3.57
CA SER A 55 -11.98 3.59 2.47
C SER A 55 -12.97 2.84 1.58
N VAL A 56 -12.69 1.59 1.22
CA VAL A 56 -13.62 0.78 0.40
C VAL A 56 -14.89 0.44 1.19
N GLN A 57 -14.76 0.11 2.48
CA GLN A 57 -15.93 -0.16 3.31
C GLN A 57 -16.84 1.07 3.42
N LEU A 58 -16.28 2.27 3.52
CA LEU A 58 -17.06 3.49 3.63
C LEU A 58 -17.69 3.94 2.29
N LEU A 59 -17.08 3.60 1.15
CA LEU A 59 -17.58 4.00 -0.18
C LEU A 59 -18.55 3.01 -0.79
N PHE A 60 -18.32 1.71 -0.59
CA PHE A 60 -19.02 0.65 -1.29
C PHE A 60 -19.74 -0.32 -0.35
N ASP A 61 -19.55 -0.20 0.97
CA ASP A 61 -20.10 -1.11 2.00
C ASP A 61 -19.77 -2.59 1.77
N VAL A 62 -18.62 -2.86 1.12
CA VAL A 62 -18.13 -4.20 0.83
C VAL A 62 -16.85 -4.50 1.61
N ASN A 63 -16.69 -5.77 2.00
CA ASN A 63 -15.45 -6.25 2.60
C ASN A 63 -14.36 -6.41 1.53
N SER A 64 -13.37 -5.52 1.54
CA SER A 64 -12.27 -5.51 0.57
C SER A 64 -11.10 -6.43 0.92
N ILE A 65 -11.02 -6.93 2.16
CA ILE A 65 -9.97 -7.86 2.63
C ILE A 65 -9.78 -9.07 1.70
N PRO A 66 -10.83 -9.85 1.33
CA PRO A 66 -10.65 -11.02 0.48
C PRO A 66 -10.08 -10.65 -0.89
N TYR A 67 -10.51 -9.53 -1.48
CA TYR A 67 -10.00 -9.05 -2.77
C TYR A 67 -8.53 -8.65 -2.70
N ILE A 68 -8.14 -7.96 -1.62
CA ILE A 68 -6.73 -7.62 -1.36
C ILE A 68 -5.91 -8.91 -1.25
N ILE A 69 -6.34 -9.88 -0.45
CA ILE A 69 -5.62 -11.16 -0.27
C ILE A 69 -5.45 -11.91 -1.59
N ILE A 70 -6.51 -12.00 -2.40
CA ILE A 70 -6.46 -12.65 -3.73
C ILE A 70 -5.42 -11.95 -4.60
N LEU A 71 -5.46 -10.62 -4.66
CA LEU A 71 -4.57 -9.84 -5.52
C LEU A 71 -3.10 -9.93 -5.06
N LEU A 72 -2.86 -9.93 -3.75
CA LEU A 72 -1.53 -10.17 -3.18
C LEU A 72 -1.04 -11.60 -3.49
N SER A 73 -1.91 -12.60 -3.42
CA SER A 73 -1.58 -13.99 -3.71
C SER A 73 -1.22 -14.20 -5.18
N ILE A 74 -2.01 -13.62 -6.10
CA ILE A 74 -1.75 -13.65 -7.55
C ILE A 74 -0.39 -13.01 -7.84
N SER A 75 -0.09 -11.85 -7.25
CA SER A 75 1.21 -11.20 -7.43
C SER A 75 2.37 -12.07 -6.93
N GLY A 76 2.17 -12.80 -5.82
CA GLY A 76 3.14 -13.76 -5.29
C GLY A 76 3.38 -14.92 -6.25
N MET A 77 2.32 -15.50 -6.79
CA MET A 77 2.41 -16.59 -7.77
C MET A 77 3.15 -16.13 -9.04
N LEU A 78 2.81 -14.96 -9.58
CA LEU A 78 3.47 -14.43 -10.78
C LEU A 78 4.98 -14.26 -10.57
N ILE A 79 5.40 -13.73 -9.42
CA ILE A 79 6.81 -13.53 -9.09
C ILE A 79 7.52 -14.86 -8.85
N ALA A 80 6.85 -15.82 -8.18
CA ALA A 80 7.41 -17.14 -7.91
C ALA A 80 7.67 -17.88 -9.23
N THR A 81 6.66 -17.93 -10.10
CA THR A 81 6.76 -18.46 -11.46
C THR A 81 7.89 -17.78 -12.22
N TYR A 82 7.92 -16.44 -12.26
CA TYR A 82 8.96 -15.71 -12.97
C TYR A 82 10.39 -16.04 -12.48
N GLN A 83 10.60 -16.16 -11.18
CA GLN A 83 11.92 -16.50 -10.64
C GLN A 83 12.30 -17.96 -10.90
N THR A 84 11.37 -18.90 -10.75
CA THR A 84 11.64 -20.31 -11.03
C THR A 84 11.98 -20.54 -12.50
N PHE A 85 11.17 -20.01 -13.42
CA PHE A 85 11.35 -20.26 -14.86
C PHE A 85 12.47 -19.45 -15.51
N ARG A 86 12.72 -18.22 -15.05
CA ARG A 86 13.73 -17.35 -15.69
C ARG A 86 15.10 -17.39 -15.00
N LYS A 87 15.15 -17.56 -13.68
CA LYS A 87 16.40 -17.51 -12.90
C LYS A 87 16.88 -18.87 -12.43
N ASN A 88 16.11 -19.94 -12.61
CA ASN A 88 16.41 -21.32 -12.17
C ASN A 88 16.85 -21.41 -10.68
N SER A 89 16.56 -20.39 -9.88
CA SER A 89 16.98 -20.27 -8.49
C SER A 89 15.90 -19.53 -7.71
N LEU A 90 15.27 -20.24 -6.78
CA LEU A 90 14.25 -19.66 -5.91
C LEU A 90 14.88 -19.31 -4.56
N ILE A 91 15.52 -18.15 -4.49
CA ILE A 91 16.02 -17.62 -3.22
C ILE A 91 14.87 -16.94 -2.50
N LEU A 92 14.31 -17.61 -1.48
CA LEU A 92 13.14 -17.14 -0.71
C LEU A 92 13.30 -15.70 -0.20
N TYR A 93 14.50 -15.34 0.28
CA TYR A 93 14.77 -13.99 0.74
C TYR A 93 14.58 -12.92 -0.35
N VAL A 94 15.08 -13.20 -1.55
CA VAL A 94 14.96 -12.29 -2.70
C VAL A 94 13.52 -12.26 -3.19
N PHE A 95 12.84 -13.41 -3.17
CA PHE A 95 11.42 -13.53 -3.49
C PHE A 95 10.56 -12.66 -2.56
N PHE A 96 10.62 -12.87 -1.25
CA PHE A 96 9.81 -12.09 -0.29
C PHE A 96 10.14 -10.61 -0.38
N ARG A 97 11.42 -10.25 -0.53
CA ARG A 97 11.82 -8.85 -0.70
C ARG A 97 11.22 -8.22 -1.97
N LEU A 98 11.19 -8.94 -3.09
CA LEU A 98 10.64 -8.44 -4.35
C LEU A 98 9.11 -8.39 -4.30
N TRP A 99 8.49 -9.46 -3.83
CA TRP A 99 7.04 -9.55 -3.63
C TRP A 99 6.54 -8.42 -2.73
N TRP A 100 7.19 -8.17 -1.60
CA TRP A 100 6.84 -7.08 -0.68
C TRP A 100 6.87 -5.69 -1.35
N ARG A 101 7.80 -5.46 -2.30
CA ARG A 101 7.84 -4.22 -3.09
C ARG A 101 6.68 -4.12 -4.07
N VAL A 102 6.28 -5.23 -4.69
CA VAL A 102 5.13 -5.28 -5.60
C VAL A 102 3.83 -5.07 -4.83
N VAL A 103 3.68 -5.72 -3.66
CA VAL A 103 2.55 -5.50 -2.74
C VAL A 103 2.39 -4.02 -2.42
N PHE A 104 3.49 -3.34 -2.09
CA PHE A 104 3.47 -1.90 -1.88
C PHE A 104 2.96 -1.12 -3.10
N LEU A 105 3.51 -1.39 -4.29
CA LEU A 105 3.12 -0.69 -5.52
C LEU A 105 1.64 -0.89 -5.86
N VAL A 106 1.13 -2.09 -5.63
CA VAL A 106 -0.28 -2.41 -5.77
C VAL A 106 -1.14 -1.59 -4.80
N LEU A 107 -0.79 -1.60 -3.50
CA LEU A 107 -1.58 -0.94 -2.47
C LEU A 107 -1.60 0.58 -2.62
N ILE A 108 -0.46 1.18 -2.99
CA ILE A 108 -0.40 2.62 -3.23
C ILE A 108 -1.19 2.99 -4.50
N THR A 109 -1.18 2.14 -5.53
CA THR A 109 -1.98 2.37 -6.75
C THR A 109 -3.48 2.29 -6.44
N LEU A 110 -3.91 1.28 -5.68
CA LEU A 110 -5.31 1.18 -5.21
C LEU A 110 -5.71 2.41 -4.39
N HIS A 111 -4.84 2.86 -3.49
CA HIS A 111 -5.07 4.06 -2.69
C HIS A 111 -5.30 5.29 -3.56
N PHE A 112 -4.47 5.51 -4.58
CA PHE A 112 -4.64 6.62 -5.54
C PHE A 112 -5.95 6.49 -6.35
N LEU A 113 -6.28 5.28 -6.83
CA LEU A 113 -7.51 5.06 -7.59
C LEU A 113 -8.76 5.38 -6.75
N ILE A 114 -8.77 4.96 -5.49
CA ILE A 114 -9.86 5.28 -4.55
C ILE A 114 -9.96 6.79 -4.35
N GLY A 115 -8.84 7.48 -4.11
CA GLY A 115 -8.84 8.94 -3.95
C GLY A 115 -9.35 9.68 -5.18
N ILE A 116 -8.96 9.24 -6.38
CA ILE A 116 -9.46 9.82 -7.64
C ILE A 116 -10.96 9.57 -7.77
N TRP A 117 -11.44 8.35 -7.48
CA TRP A 117 -12.86 8.02 -7.51
C TRP A 117 -13.67 8.93 -6.58
N VAL A 118 -13.18 9.11 -5.35
CA VAL A 118 -13.78 10.00 -4.35
C VAL A 118 -13.82 11.44 -4.85
N ALA A 119 -12.71 11.95 -5.37
CA ALA A 119 -12.64 13.30 -5.93
C ALA A 119 -13.63 13.51 -7.08
N LEU A 120 -13.78 12.53 -7.97
CA LEU A 120 -14.76 12.56 -9.06
C LEU A 120 -16.20 12.53 -8.54
N SER A 121 -16.49 11.73 -7.52
CA SER A 121 -17.83 11.65 -6.92
C SER A 121 -18.28 12.94 -6.21
N TYR A 122 -17.35 13.82 -5.82
CA TYR A 122 -17.68 15.13 -5.25
C TYR A 122 -17.93 16.21 -6.32
N VAL A 123 -17.43 15.99 -7.55
CA VAL A 123 -17.54 16.97 -8.65
C VAL A 123 -18.80 16.74 -9.50
N LEU A 124 -19.27 15.48 -9.59
CA LEU A 124 -20.51 15.06 -10.27
C LEU A 124 -21.70 15.12 -9.33
#